data_AF-A0A068LIU9-F1
#
_entry.id   AF-A0A068LIU9-F1
#
_cell.length_a   1.000
_cell.length_b   1.000
_cell.length_c   1.000
_cell.angle_alpha   90.00
_cell.angle_beta   90.00
_cell.angle_gamma   90.00
#
_symmetry.space_group_name_H-M   'P 1'
#
loop_
_entity.id
_entity.type
_entity.pdbx_description
1 polymer ?
#
loop_
_entity_poly.entity_id
_entity_poly.type
_entity_poly.pdbx_seq_one_letter_code
_entity_poly.pdbx_strand_id
1 'polypeptide(L)'
;MLGEGWRTYTGDENMPTKAADQDWMKHTDTVAVFSDDIRNNLKSGYPNEGQPAFITGGKRDINTIFKNLIAQPTNFEADSPGDVIQYIAAHDNLTLFDIIAQSIKKDPSKAENYAEIHRRLRLGNLMVLTAQGTPFIHSGQEYGRTKQFLDPAYKTRVSEDKVPNKSHLLRDKDGNPFVYPYFIHDSYDSSDAVNKFDWTKATDKKAYPENVKSRDYMKGLIALRQSTDAFRLKSLQDIKERVRLITVPGQNGVEKEDVVIGYQITAPNGDVYAVFVNADEKAREFNLGTAFAHLRNAEVLADENQAGPVGISKPKGLEWTDKGLRLNALTAVVLRLSQGGAIVDPAVEEKPEFDLSSLEADQSQAQNLAAKPKAQETVVETLSQKVLPNTGTEKQSTLVLAGIGLLTFLGLGSFLKKKEEK
;
A
#
# COMPACT_ATOMS: atom_id res chain seq x y z
N MET A 1 -0.57 -4.04 17.21
CA MET A 1 -1.84 -4.22 16.48
C MET A 1 -2.08 -2.97 15.64
N LEU A 2 -3.09 -2.95 14.76
CA LEU A 2 -3.49 -1.74 14.05
C LEU A 2 -5.02 -1.66 13.92
N GLY A 3 -5.56 -0.47 13.67
CA GLY A 3 -7.00 -0.26 13.49
C GLY A 3 -7.36 0.98 12.67
N GLU A 4 -8.65 1.06 12.32
CA GLU A 4 -9.24 2.26 11.72
C GLU A 4 -9.56 3.29 12.80
N GLY A 5 -8.62 4.17 13.09
CA GLY A 5 -8.74 5.21 14.12
C GLY A 5 -9.66 6.38 13.75
N TRP A 6 -10.70 6.17 12.95
CA TRP A 6 -11.64 7.23 12.59
C TRP A 6 -12.43 7.72 13.82
N ARG A 7 -12.61 9.03 13.94
CA ARG A 7 -13.36 9.67 15.05
C ARG A 7 -14.87 9.41 14.90
N THR A 8 -15.31 8.24 15.36
CA THR A 8 -16.66 7.69 15.10
C THR A 8 -17.38 7.20 16.36
N TYR A 9 -16.80 7.41 17.55
CA TYR A 9 -17.38 6.94 18.79
C TYR A 9 -18.78 7.51 19.01
N THR A 10 -19.75 6.61 19.21
CA THR A 10 -21.13 6.95 19.57
C THR A 10 -21.36 6.76 21.07
N GLY A 11 -20.99 5.58 21.60
CA GLY A 11 -21.16 5.24 23.01
C GLY A 11 -22.61 5.07 23.44
N ASP A 12 -22.81 4.87 24.73
CA ASP A 12 -24.13 4.98 25.35
C ASP A 12 -24.56 6.45 25.42
N GLU A 13 -25.86 6.69 25.27
CA GLU A 13 -26.41 8.03 25.30
C GLU A 13 -26.01 8.77 26.59
N ASN A 14 -25.47 9.99 26.45
CA ASN A 14 -24.98 10.82 27.55
C ASN A 14 -23.84 10.23 28.40
N MET A 15 -23.10 9.22 27.91
CA MET A 15 -21.97 8.61 28.60
C MET A 15 -20.66 8.73 27.80
N PRO A 16 -20.01 9.92 27.81
CA PRO A 16 -18.77 10.12 27.07
C PRO A 16 -17.65 9.23 27.61
N THR A 17 -16.90 8.60 26.70
CA THR A 17 -15.73 7.78 27.01
C THR A 17 -14.61 8.10 26.03
N LYS A 18 -13.35 8.01 26.47
CA LYS A 18 -12.20 8.16 25.57
C LYS A 18 -12.20 7.01 24.55
N ALA A 19 -12.39 7.35 23.29
CA ALA A 19 -12.35 6.40 22.20
C ALA A 19 -10.91 5.99 21.83
N ALA A 20 -10.79 4.81 21.23
CA ALA A 20 -9.56 4.30 20.63
C ALA A 20 -9.45 4.77 19.16
N ASP A 21 -9.36 6.08 18.96
CA ASP A 21 -9.25 6.73 17.66
C ASP A 21 -7.87 7.37 17.45
N GLN A 22 -7.69 8.12 16.35
CA GLN A 22 -6.46 8.85 16.04
C GLN A 22 -5.99 9.78 17.18
N ASP A 23 -6.89 10.36 17.98
CA ASP A 23 -6.52 11.25 19.09
C ASP A 23 -6.01 10.47 20.32
N TRP A 24 -6.05 9.13 20.29
CA TRP A 24 -5.49 8.28 21.33
C TRP A 24 -3.99 8.03 21.15
N MET A 25 -3.43 8.23 19.95
CA MET A 25 -2.04 7.88 19.63
C MET A 25 -1.01 8.57 20.55
N LYS A 26 -1.17 9.87 20.81
CA LYS A 26 -0.36 10.62 21.80
C LYS A 26 -0.42 10.15 23.27
N HIS A 27 -1.13 9.06 23.54
CA HIS A 27 -1.29 8.47 24.86
C HIS A 27 -0.91 6.99 24.87
N THR A 28 -0.47 6.40 23.76
CA THR A 28 -0.13 4.98 23.68
C THR A 28 0.84 4.65 22.54
N ASP A 29 1.78 3.75 22.80
CA ASP A 29 2.69 3.17 21.80
C ASP A 29 2.31 1.70 21.47
N THR A 30 1.01 1.37 21.40
CA THR A 30 0.54 -0.04 21.36
C THR A 30 -0.18 -0.46 20.08
N VAL A 31 -1.25 0.24 19.72
CA VAL A 31 -2.08 -0.02 18.53
C VAL A 31 -1.94 1.16 17.58
N ALA A 32 -1.45 0.90 16.38
CA ALA A 32 -1.29 1.92 15.35
C ALA A 32 -2.61 2.22 14.62
N VAL A 33 -2.68 3.36 13.93
CA VAL A 33 -3.86 3.77 13.15
C VAL A 33 -3.50 4.08 11.70
N PHE A 34 -4.46 3.85 10.79
CA PHE A 34 -4.35 4.29 9.39
C PHE A 34 -4.21 5.80 9.28
N SER A 35 -3.21 6.26 8.52
CA SER A 35 -3.03 7.66 8.18
C SER A 35 -3.80 8.01 6.89
N ASP A 36 -4.99 8.59 7.05
CA ASP A 36 -5.71 9.22 5.93
C ASP A 36 -4.99 10.45 5.38
N ASP A 37 -4.19 11.15 6.19
CA ASP A 37 -3.50 12.36 5.75
C ASP A 37 -2.49 12.06 4.62
N ILE A 38 -1.67 11.01 4.76
CA ILE A 38 -0.76 10.60 3.67
C ILE A 38 -1.55 10.10 2.45
N ARG A 39 -2.62 9.31 2.67
CA ARG A 39 -3.49 8.81 1.59
C ARG A 39 -4.08 9.96 0.77
N ASN A 40 -4.68 10.92 1.46
CA ASN A 40 -5.37 12.07 0.87
C ASN A 40 -4.40 12.99 0.14
N ASN A 41 -3.23 13.23 0.72
CA ASN A 41 -2.20 14.08 0.12
C ASN A 41 -1.51 13.45 -1.08
N LEU A 42 -1.32 12.14 -1.10
CA LEU A 42 -0.67 11.48 -2.23
C LEU A 42 -1.62 11.25 -3.40
N LYS A 43 -2.83 10.74 -3.17
CA LYS A 43 -3.70 10.29 -4.27
C LYS A 43 -5.21 10.57 -4.12
N SER A 44 -5.63 11.34 -3.12
CA SER A 44 -7.04 11.55 -2.68
C SER A 44 -7.67 10.45 -1.81
N GLY A 45 -8.81 10.79 -1.21
CA GLY A 45 -9.61 9.93 -0.36
C GLY A 45 -10.79 10.72 0.18
N TYR A 46 -11.63 10.08 0.99
CA TYR A 46 -12.81 10.72 1.57
C TYR A 46 -12.48 12.07 2.21
N PRO A 47 -13.29 13.13 1.97
CA PRO A 47 -14.55 13.16 1.19
C PRO A 47 -14.36 13.57 -0.29
N ASN A 48 -13.15 13.53 -0.83
CA ASN A 48 -12.78 14.16 -2.09
C ASN A 48 -12.10 13.20 -3.07
N GLU A 49 -12.55 11.95 -3.13
CA GLU A 49 -12.04 10.93 -4.03
C GLU A 49 -12.01 11.42 -5.48
N GLY A 50 -10.88 11.20 -6.15
CA GLY A 50 -10.67 11.58 -7.54
C GLY A 50 -10.15 13.00 -7.72
N GLN A 51 -10.10 13.85 -6.67
CA GLN A 51 -9.40 15.14 -6.77
C GLN A 51 -7.90 14.94 -7.05
N PRO A 52 -7.28 15.73 -7.95
CA PRO A 52 -5.84 15.72 -8.12
C PRO A 52 -5.09 15.93 -6.80
N ALA A 53 -4.04 15.15 -6.59
CA ALA A 53 -3.18 15.12 -5.42
C ALA A 53 -1.72 14.93 -5.85
N PHE A 54 -0.80 14.76 -4.91
CA PHE A 54 0.64 14.88 -5.18
C PHE A 54 1.14 13.99 -6.34
N ILE A 55 0.74 12.72 -6.41
CA ILE A 55 1.16 11.80 -7.50
C ILE A 55 0.24 11.86 -8.72
N THR A 56 -0.86 12.62 -8.65
CA THR A 56 -1.90 12.73 -9.69
C THR A 56 -2.04 14.14 -10.25
N GLY A 57 -0.98 14.96 -10.14
CA GLY A 57 -0.87 16.28 -10.77
C GLY A 57 -1.46 17.44 -9.95
N GLY A 58 -2.00 17.17 -8.76
CA GLY A 58 -2.44 18.20 -7.81
C GLY A 58 -1.30 18.60 -6.89
N LYS A 59 -0.79 19.82 -7.02
CA LYS A 59 0.22 20.38 -6.12
C LYS A 59 -0.26 20.32 -4.66
N ARG A 60 0.64 19.99 -3.73
CA ARG A 60 0.38 19.94 -2.29
C ARG A 60 1.47 20.65 -1.53
N ASP A 61 1.15 21.17 -0.35
CA ASP A 61 2.12 21.81 0.54
C ASP A 61 3.29 20.85 0.84
N ILE A 62 4.50 21.27 0.50
CA ILE A 62 5.69 20.40 0.60
C ILE A 62 6.05 20.06 2.05
N ASN A 63 5.75 20.94 3.00
CA ASN A 63 5.96 20.63 4.42
C ASN A 63 4.94 19.59 4.89
N THR A 64 3.69 19.65 4.43
CA THR A 64 2.68 18.62 4.72
C THR A 64 3.09 17.26 4.15
N ILE A 65 3.58 17.21 2.90
CA ILE A 65 4.11 15.97 2.31
C ILE A 65 5.28 15.44 3.12
N PHE A 66 6.28 16.29 3.42
CA PHE A 66 7.45 15.90 4.19
C PHE A 66 7.07 15.35 5.58
N LYS A 67 6.19 16.04 6.30
CA LYS A 67 5.68 15.63 7.61
C LYS A 67 5.02 14.25 7.57
N ASN A 68 4.19 13.98 6.57
CA ASN A 68 3.59 12.67 6.39
C ASN A 68 4.64 11.58 6.11
N LEU A 69 5.63 11.84 5.26
CA LEU A 69 6.71 10.89 4.96
C LEU A 69 7.59 10.56 6.16
N ILE A 70 7.64 11.44 7.17
CA ILE A 70 8.36 11.20 8.43
C ILE A 70 7.45 10.74 9.58
N ALA A 71 6.27 10.21 9.25
CA ALA A 71 5.27 9.70 10.20
C ALA A 71 4.79 10.75 11.22
N GLN A 72 4.63 12.00 10.77
CA GLN A 72 4.02 13.09 11.54
C GLN A 72 2.82 13.65 10.77
N PRO A 73 1.72 12.88 10.63
CA PRO A 73 0.52 13.36 9.95
C PRO A 73 0.01 14.66 10.59
N THR A 74 -0.69 15.48 9.80
CA THR A 74 -1.07 16.84 10.23
C THR A 74 -2.45 16.91 10.89
N ASN A 75 -3.22 15.82 10.87
CA ASN A 75 -4.58 15.72 11.38
C ASN A 75 -4.71 14.98 12.71
N PHE A 76 -3.62 14.41 13.24
CA PHE A 76 -3.51 13.91 14.60
C PHE A 76 -2.06 13.95 15.07
N GLU A 77 -1.85 13.90 16.38
CA GLU A 77 -0.51 13.88 16.97
C GLU A 77 -0.03 12.44 17.11
N ALA A 78 1.03 12.10 16.39
CA ALA A 78 1.80 10.87 16.56
C ALA A 78 3.15 11.23 17.22
N ASP A 79 3.33 10.85 18.47
CA ASP A 79 4.57 11.04 19.22
C ASP A 79 5.57 9.88 19.00
N SER A 80 5.11 8.80 18.38
CA SER A 80 5.94 7.70 17.89
C SER A 80 5.67 7.42 16.40
N PRO A 81 6.71 7.15 15.58
CA PRO A 81 6.47 6.69 14.22
C PRO A 81 5.72 5.35 14.17
N GLY A 82 5.75 4.58 15.26
CA GLY A 82 5.03 3.31 15.38
C GLY A 82 3.51 3.44 15.31
N ASP A 83 2.97 4.63 15.65
CA ASP A 83 1.53 4.90 15.68
C ASP A 83 0.91 4.98 14.27
N VAL A 84 1.75 5.14 13.25
CA VAL A 84 1.31 5.54 11.92
C VAL A 84 1.40 4.36 10.94
N ILE A 85 0.23 3.87 10.51
CA ILE A 85 0.12 2.98 9.36
C ILE A 85 0.05 3.82 8.08
N GLN A 86 1.14 3.77 7.31
CA GLN A 86 1.31 4.51 6.06
C GLN A 86 0.69 3.73 4.91
N TYR A 87 -0.30 4.30 4.23
CA TYR A 87 -0.98 3.60 3.14
C TYR A 87 -1.53 4.57 2.08
N ILE A 88 -1.72 4.05 0.88
CA ILE A 88 -2.39 4.75 -0.23
C ILE A 88 -3.44 3.88 -0.93
N ALA A 89 -3.69 2.65 -0.48
CA ALA A 89 -4.84 1.86 -0.91
C ALA A 89 -5.15 0.79 0.15
N ALA A 90 -6.42 0.41 0.23
CA ALA A 90 -6.94 -0.66 1.06
C ALA A 90 -7.99 -1.45 0.25
N HIS A 91 -8.72 -2.35 0.91
CA HIS A 91 -9.83 -3.06 0.28
C HIS A 91 -10.99 -2.12 -0.05
N ASP A 92 -11.25 -1.15 0.82
CA ASP A 92 -12.21 -0.08 0.60
C ASP A 92 -11.72 0.94 -0.43
N ASN A 93 -12.69 1.64 -1.03
CA ASN A 93 -12.48 2.64 -2.07
C ASN A 93 -11.95 2.05 -3.38
N LEU A 94 -11.69 2.93 -4.35
CA LEU A 94 -11.00 2.55 -5.58
C LEU A 94 -9.58 2.05 -5.28
N THR A 95 -9.13 1.10 -6.08
CA THR A 95 -7.74 0.63 -6.06
C THR A 95 -6.78 1.77 -6.40
N LEU A 96 -5.47 1.61 -6.12
CA LEU A 96 -4.47 2.62 -6.47
C LEU A 96 -4.43 2.89 -7.99
N PHE A 97 -4.54 1.85 -8.82
CA PHE A 97 -4.56 2.01 -10.27
C PHE A 97 -5.80 2.82 -10.71
N ASP A 98 -6.97 2.45 -10.22
CA ASP A 98 -8.25 3.06 -10.63
C ASP A 98 -8.36 4.51 -10.16
N ILE A 99 -7.93 4.83 -8.94
CA ILE A 99 -7.98 6.20 -8.41
C ILE A 99 -6.99 7.11 -9.15
N ILE A 100 -5.81 6.61 -9.54
CA ILE A 100 -4.88 7.37 -10.37
C ILE A 100 -5.52 7.67 -11.72
N ALA A 101 -6.11 6.67 -12.39
CA ALA A 101 -6.78 6.84 -13.67
C ALA A 101 -7.93 7.86 -13.60
N GLN A 102 -8.75 7.79 -12.53
CA GLN A 102 -9.81 8.76 -12.25
C GLN A 102 -9.24 10.17 -12.07
N SER A 103 -8.24 10.34 -11.20
CA SER A 103 -7.72 11.66 -10.84
C SER A 103 -7.03 12.37 -11.99
N ILE A 104 -6.26 11.64 -12.80
CA ILE A 104 -5.57 12.23 -13.96
C ILE A 104 -6.47 12.29 -15.21
N LYS A 105 -7.67 11.71 -15.13
CA LYS A 105 -8.66 11.66 -16.22
C LYS A 105 -8.07 11.09 -17.52
N LYS A 106 -7.36 9.96 -17.42
CA LYS A 106 -6.76 9.26 -18.57
C LYS A 106 -7.22 7.80 -18.64
N ASP A 107 -7.85 7.45 -19.76
CA ASP A 107 -8.41 6.13 -20.01
C ASP A 107 -7.30 5.07 -20.12
N PRO A 108 -7.26 4.04 -19.25
CA PRO A 108 -6.23 3.02 -19.24
C PRO A 108 -6.29 2.07 -20.46
N SER A 109 -7.33 2.11 -21.29
CA SER A 109 -7.37 1.34 -22.54
C SER A 109 -6.36 1.83 -23.59
N LYS A 110 -5.82 3.04 -23.42
CA LYS A 110 -4.73 3.57 -24.25
C LYS A 110 -3.37 3.23 -23.63
N ALA A 111 -2.46 2.66 -24.41
CA ALA A 111 -1.19 2.12 -23.91
C ALA A 111 -0.31 3.19 -23.22
N GLU A 112 -0.29 4.41 -23.76
CA GLU A 112 0.44 5.55 -23.20
C GLU A 112 -0.11 5.98 -21.83
N ASN A 113 -1.43 5.96 -21.66
CA ASN A 113 -2.09 6.27 -20.39
C ASN A 113 -1.83 5.15 -19.38
N TYR A 114 -1.88 3.89 -19.81
CA TYR A 114 -1.55 2.74 -18.98
C TYR A 114 -0.13 2.86 -18.41
N ALA A 115 0.84 3.16 -19.27
CA ALA A 115 2.22 3.38 -18.87
C ALA A 115 2.35 4.55 -17.87
N GLU A 116 1.65 5.66 -18.10
CA GLU A 116 1.65 6.81 -17.19
C GLU A 116 1.07 6.46 -15.80
N ILE A 117 -0.08 5.79 -15.76
CA ILE A 117 -0.71 5.34 -14.51
C ILE A 117 0.27 4.47 -13.73
N HIS A 118 0.96 3.55 -14.41
CA HIS A 118 1.97 2.70 -13.79
C HIS A 118 3.22 3.47 -13.32
N ARG A 119 3.64 4.55 -13.99
CA ARG A 119 4.71 5.43 -13.47
C ARG A 119 4.26 6.06 -12.16
N ARG A 120 3.07 6.68 -12.13
CA ARG A 120 2.50 7.32 -10.92
C ARG A 120 2.28 6.32 -9.78
N LEU A 121 1.84 5.10 -10.08
CA LEU A 121 1.71 4.01 -9.13
C LEU A 121 3.04 3.65 -8.47
N ARG A 122 4.11 3.54 -9.26
CA ARG A 122 5.47 3.29 -8.74
C ARG A 122 5.98 4.45 -7.87
N LEU A 123 5.68 5.70 -8.22
CA LEU A 123 6.00 6.87 -7.36
C LEU A 123 5.30 6.76 -6.01
N GLY A 124 3.99 6.52 -5.99
CA GLY A 124 3.22 6.38 -4.76
C GLY A 124 3.75 5.23 -3.88
N ASN A 125 4.01 4.07 -4.49
CA ASN A 125 4.57 2.92 -3.79
C ASN A 125 5.96 3.23 -3.21
N LEU A 126 6.84 3.90 -3.96
CA LEU A 126 8.15 4.30 -3.45
C LEU A 126 8.02 5.22 -2.24
N MET A 127 7.17 6.25 -2.33
CA MET A 127 6.94 7.20 -1.24
C MET A 127 6.48 6.50 0.04
N VAL A 128 5.56 5.53 -0.04
CA VAL A 128 5.10 4.76 1.13
C VAL A 128 6.20 3.84 1.66
N LEU A 129 6.92 3.13 0.79
CA LEU A 129 7.92 2.14 1.23
C LEU A 129 9.20 2.78 1.76
N THR A 130 9.49 4.05 1.44
CA THR A 130 10.60 4.81 2.03
C THR A 130 10.16 5.75 3.17
N ALA A 131 8.87 5.90 3.45
CA ALA A 131 8.38 6.69 4.56
C ALA A 131 8.72 6.03 5.92
N GLN A 132 8.84 6.85 6.98
CA GLN A 132 8.88 6.36 8.35
C GLN A 132 7.52 5.76 8.76
N GLY A 133 7.51 5.02 9.87
CA GLY A 133 6.33 4.30 10.37
C GLY A 133 6.16 2.92 9.72
N THR A 134 4.92 2.42 9.71
CA THR A 134 4.63 1.05 9.23
C THR A 134 3.92 1.09 7.89
N PRO A 135 4.55 0.69 6.77
CA PRO A 135 3.89 0.67 5.47
C PRO A 135 2.84 -0.45 5.41
N PHE A 136 1.72 -0.14 4.78
CA PHE A 136 0.64 -1.08 4.47
C PHE A 136 0.42 -1.15 2.96
N ILE A 137 0.20 -2.35 2.45
CA ILE A 137 0.04 -2.63 1.03
C ILE A 137 -1.27 -3.39 0.83
N HIS A 138 -2.18 -2.84 0.05
CA HIS A 138 -3.36 -3.58 -0.39
C HIS A 138 -2.97 -4.65 -1.41
N SER A 139 -3.53 -5.86 -1.29
CA SER A 139 -3.28 -6.94 -2.23
C SER A 139 -3.63 -6.52 -3.67
N GLY A 140 -2.61 -6.55 -4.53
CA GLY A 140 -2.67 -6.14 -5.92
C GLY A 140 -2.27 -4.68 -6.21
N GLN A 141 -2.00 -3.88 -5.17
CA GLN A 141 -1.41 -2.55 -5.33
C GLN A 141 -0.04 -2.61 -6.03
N GLU A 142 0.71 -3.70 -5.84
CA GLU A 142 2.02 -3.93 -6.41
C GLU A 142 2.01 -4.06 -7.94
N TYR A 143 0.99 -4.68 -8.53
CA TYR A 143 0.91 -4.88 -9.99
C TYR A 143 -0.10 -3.96 -10.68
N GLY A 144 -0.82 -3.10 -9.96
CA GLY A 144 -1.88 -2.27 -10.52
C GLY A 144 -3.21 -3.02 -10.73
N ARG A 145 -3.70 -3.68 -9.66
CA ARG A 145 -5.04 -4.28 -9.61
C ARG A 145 -6.10 -3.23 -9.94
N THR A 146 -7.13 -3.65 -10.66
CA THR A 146 -8.30 -2.83 -11.04
C THR A 146 -9.59 -3.53 -10.63
N LYS A 147 -10.62 -2.73 -10.32
CA LYS A 147 -12.01 -3.14 -10.10
C LYS A 147 -12.95 -2.60 -11.20
N GLN A 148 -12.42 -2.42 -12.41
CA GLN A 148 -13.21 -2.00 -13.58
C GLN A 148 -14.33 -3.02 -13.87
N PHE A 149 -15.54 -2.52 -14.14
CA PHE A 149 -16.71 -3.34 -14.42
C PHE A 149 -16.75 -3.72 -15.91
N LEU A 150 -16.11 -4.84 -16.25
CA LEU A 150 -15.91 -5.31 -17.63
C LEU A 150 -17.07 -6.18 -18.17
N ASP A 151 -18.30 -5.90 -17.74
CA ASP A 151 -19.48 -6.54 -18.33
C ASP A 151 -19.69 -6.03 -19.78
N PRO A 152 -19.85 -6.92 -20.79
CA PRO A 152 -20.02 -6.52 -22.18
C PRO A 152 -21.13 -5.48 -22.43
N ALA A 153 -22.23 -5.51 -21.66
CA ALA A 153 -23.33 -4.55 -21.78
C ALA A 153 -22.98 -3.15 -21.24
N TYR A 154 -21.86 -3.03 -20.54
CA TYR A 154 -21.39 -1.82 -19.85
C TYR A 154 -20.16 -1.21 -20.51
N LYS A 155 -19.84 -1.60 -21.75
CA LYS A 155 -18.74 -1.02 -22.53
C LYS A 155 -18.87 0.50 -22.71
N THR A 156 -20.11 1.00 -22.72
CA THR A 156 -20.45 2.42 -22.74
C THR A 156 -21.39 2.75 -21.57
N ARG A 157 -21.68 4.04 -21.37
CA ARG A 157 -22.68 4.49 -20.38
C ARG A 157 -24.03 3.79 -20.60
N VAL A 158 -24.65 3.37 -19.51
CA VAL A 158 -26.00 2.81 -19.46
C VAL A 158 -27.00 3.81 -18.86
N SER A 159 -28.29 3.48 -18.89
CA SER A 159 -29.35 4.24 -18.22
C SER A 159 -29.17 4.21 -16.69
N GLU A 160 -29.76 5.20 -16.00
CA GLU A 160 -29.55 5.40 -14.57
C GLU A 160 -29.96 4.19 -13.72
N ASP A 161 -31.06 3.54 -14.08
CA ASP A 161 -31.60 2.33 -13.44
C ASP A 161 -30.67 1.11 -13.57
N LYS A 162 -29.68 1.17 -14.46
CA LYS A 162 -28.72 0.09 -14.72
C LYS A 162 -27.33 0.38 -14.22
N VAL A 163 -27.05 1.57 -13.69
CA VAL A 163 -25.72 1.95 -13.18
C VAL A 163 -25.29 0.90 -12.14
N PRO A 164 -24.09 0.30 -12.25
CA PRO A 164 -23.65 -0.68 -11.27
C PRO A 164 -23.60 -0.06 -9.88
N ASN A 165 -24.09 -0.79 -8.87
CA ASN A 165 -24.03 -0.36 -7.49
C ASN A 165 -22.58 -0.03 -7.09
N LYS A 166 -22.40 1.00 -6.24
CA LYS A 166 -21.07 1.44 -5.74
C LYS A 166 -20.04 1.68 -6.84
N SER A 167 -20.46 2.25 -7.97
CA SER A 167 -19.58 2.57 -9.08
C SER A 167 -19.38 4.08 -9.26
N HIS A 168 -18.18 4.44 -9.72
CA HIS A 168 -17.92 5.74 -10.31
C HIS A 168 -17.86 5.62 -11.82
N LEU A 169 -18.44 6.59 -12.53
CA LEU A 169 -18.29 6.74 -13.98
C LEU A 169 -17.06 7.62 -14.26
N LEU A 170 -15.97 6.99 -14.70
CA LEU A 170 -14.72 7.68 -15.03
C LEU A 170 -14.78 8.34 -16.41
N ARG A 171 -14.18 9.53 -16.49
CA ARG A 171 -14.17 10.37 -17.69
C ARG A 171 -12.78 10.91 -17.97
N ASP A 172 -12.50 11.17 -19.24
CA ASP A 172 -11.29 11.87 -19.65
C ASP A 172 -11.38 13.38 -19.39
N LYS A 173 -10.30 14.10 -19.72
CA LYS A 173 -10.22 15.56 -19.56
C LYS A 173 -11.30 16.34 -20.33
N ASP A 174 -11.79 15.79 -21.43
CA ASP A 174 -12.81 16.39 -22.30
C ASP A 174 -14.23 15.99 -21.84
N GLY A 175 -14.33 15.18 -20.78
CA GLY A 175 -15.57 14.70 -20.21
C GLY A 175 -16.12 13.45 -20.92
N ASN A 176 -15.38 12.83 -21.85
CA ASN A 176 -15.84 11.60 -22.48
C ASN A 176 -15.69 10.42 -21.53
N PRO A 177 -16.67 9.49 -21.45
CA PRO A 177 -16.53 8.27 -20.66
C PRO A 177 -15.36 7.42 -21.14
N PHE A 178 -14.67 6.75 -20.22
CA PHE A 178 -13.70 5.71 -20.58
C PHE A 178 -14.40 4.53 -21.28
N VAL A 179 -13.62 3.71 -21.99
CA VAL A 179 -14.08 2.38 -22.41
C VAL A 179 -14.31 1.53 -21.16
N TYR A 180 -15.52 0.97 -21.00
CA TYR A 180 -16.00 0.41 -19.73
C TYR A 180 -15.88 1.43 -18.58
N PRO A 181 -16.73 2.47 -18.54
CA PRO A 181 -16.49 3.64 -17.71
C PRO A 181 -16.79 3.43 -16.23
N TYR A 182 -17.40 2.32 -15.84
CA TYR A 182 -17.80 2.04 -14.46
C TYR A 182 -16.70 1.32 -13.71
N PHE A 183 -16.26 1.88 -12.59
CA PHE A 183 -15.27 1.29 -11.69
C PHE A 183 -15.85 1.16 -10.30
N ILE A 184 -15.74 -0.02 -9.70
CA ILE A 184 -16.34 -0.31 -8.39
C ILE A 184 -15.44 0.25 -7.28
N HIS A 185 -15.96 1.20 -6.50
CA HIS A 185 -15.24 1.83 -5.39
C HIS A 185 -15.57 1.18 -4.05
N ASP A 186 -16.62 0.37 -3.95
CA ASP A 186 -16.94 -0.40 -2.75
C ASP A 186 -17.44 -1.78 -3.19
N SER A 187 -16.57 -2.79 -3.03
CA SER A 187 -16.71 -4.10 -3.67
C SER A 187 -17.08 -5.22 -2.70
N TYR A 188 -17.63 -4.88 -1.53
CA TYR A 188 -18.01 -5.86 -0.51
C TYR A 188 -19.01 -6.91 -1.01
N ASP A 189 -19.93 -6.52 -1.90
CA ASP A 189 -20.97 -7.36 -2.52
C ASP A 189 -20.77 -7.49 -4.04
N SER A 190 -19.51 -7.45 -4.49
CA SER A 190 -19.16 -7.66 -5.89
C SER A 190 -18.68 -9.10 -6.13
N SER A 191 -18.92 -9.61 -7.34
CA SER A 191 -18.53 -10.97 -7.72
C SER A 191 -17.02 -11.15 -7.89
N ASP A 192 -16.59 -12.40 -8.08
CA ASP A 192 -15.20 -12.75 -8.38
C ASP A 192 -14.63 -12.02 -9.60
N ALA A 193 -15.48 -11.70 -10.59
CA ALA A 193 -15.05 -10.97 -11.78
C ALA A 193 -14.46 -9.59 -11.43
N VAL A 194 -14.95 -8.96 -10.35
CA VAL A 194 -14.45 -7.69 -9.81
C VAL A 194 -13.39 -7.91 -8.73
N ASN A 195 -13.58 -8.91 -7.85
CA ASN A 195 -12.78 -9.05 -6.64
C ASN A 195 -11.52 -9.93 -6.78
N LYS A 196 -11.39 -10.76 -7.84
CA LYS A 196 -10.23 -11.65 -8.00
C LYS A 196 -8.90 -10.90 -7.99
N PHE A 197 -7.88 -11.57 -7.48
CA PHE A 197 -6.49 -11.21 -7.73
C PHE A 197 -6.10 -11.73 -9.12
N ASP A 198 -5.68 -10.84 -10.02
CA ASP A 198 -5.30 -11.19 -11.39
C ASP A 198 -3.85 -11.72 -11.43
N TRP A 199 -3.69 -13.03 -11.27
CA TRP A 199 -2.38 -13.69 -11.29
C TRP A 199 -1.65 -13.51 -12.61
N THR A 200 -2.36 -13.52 -13.74
CA THR A 200 -1.72 -13.34 -15.05
C THR A 200 -1.07 -11.96 -15.16
N LYS A 201 -1.77 -10.89 -14.76
CA LYS A 201 -1.17 -9.54 -14.69
C LYS A 201 -0.02 -9.46 -13.69
N ALA A 202 -0.12 -10.17 -12.58
CA ALA A 202 0.89 -10.13 -11.52
C ALA A 202 2.19 -10.87 -11.88
N THR A 203 2.14 -11.91 -12.73
CA THR A 203 3.29 -12.81 -12.95
C THR A 203 3.69 -13.02 -14.41
N ASP A 204 2.79 -12.85 -15.39
CA ASP A 204 3.13 -13.07 -16.81
C ASP A 204 3.75 -11.82 -17.43
N LYS A 205 5.09 -11.78 -17.42
CA LYS A 205 5.88 -10.67 -17.98
C LYS A 205 5.71 -10.52 -19.49
N LYS A 206 5.38 -11.59 -20.22
CA LYS A 206 5.22 -11.53 -21.68
C LYS A 206 3.89 -10.87 -22.03
N ALA A 207 2.83 -11.24 -21.32
CA ALA A 207 1.49 -10.68 -21.53
C ALA A 207 1.34 -9.27 -20.92
N TYR A 208 1.89 -9.05 -19.72
CA TYR A 208 1.69 -7.84 -18.93
C TYR A 208 3.01 -7.25 -18.40
N PRO A 209 3.93 -6.82 -19.29
CA PRO A 209 5.25 -6.36 -18.88
C PRO A 209 5.21 -5.16 -17.92
N GLU A 210 4.25 -4.24 -18.05
CA GLU A 210 4.18 -3.04 -17.20
C GLU A 210 3.67 -3.34 -15.78
N ASN A 211 2.74 -4.29 -15.66
CA ASN A 211 2.24 -4.80 -14.38
C ASN A 211 3.34 -5.55 -13.63
N VAL A 212 4.01 -6.49 -14.30
CA VAL A 212 5.11 -7.25 -13.70
C VAL A 212 6.28 -6.33 -13.35
N LYS A 213 6.58 -5.32 -14.18
CA LYS A 213 7.57 -4.28 -13.84
C LYS A 213 7.20 -3.54 -12.56
N SER A 214 5.93 -3.18 -12.37
CA SER A 214 5.47 -2.50 -11.15
C SER A 214 5.54 -3.43 -9.94
N ARG A 215 5.19 -4.70 -10.12
CA ARG A 215 5.28 -5.72 -9.08
C ARG A 215 6.72 -5.96 -8.64
N ASP A 216 7.64 -6.07 -9.60
CA ASP A 216 9.08 -6.25 -9.32
C ASP A 216 9.68 -4.98 -8.70
N TYR A 217 9.19 -3.80 -9.08
CA TYR A 217 9.53 -2.54 -8.43
C TYR A 217 9.13 -2.56 -6.95
N MET A 218 7.91 -2.98 -6.62
CA MET A 218 7.48 -3.15 -5.22
C MET A 218 8.35 -4.16 -4.46
N LYS A 219 8.64 -5.32 -5.06
CA LYS A 219 9.56 -6.31 -4.47
C LYS A 219 10.91 -5.67 -4.13
N GLY A 220 11.46 -4.89 -5.06
CA GLY A 220 12.69 -4.13 -4.89
C GLY A 220 12.63 -3.10 -3.76
N LEU A 221 11.54 -2.34 -3.68
CA LEU A 221 11.31 -1.35 -2.62
C LEU A 221 11.21 -1.99 -1.23
N ILE A 222 10.57 -3.15 -1.13
CA ILE A 222 10.50 -3.91 0.13
C ILE A 222 11.91 -4.37 0.55
N ALA A 223 12.67 -4.93 -0.38
CA ALA A 223 14.05 -5.35 -0.12
C ALA A 223 14.95 -4.17 0.30
N LEU A 224 14.82 -3.02 -0.37
CA LEU A 224 15.50 -1.77 -0.01
C LEU A 224 15.13 -1.28 1.40
N ARG A 225 13.84 -1.29 1.75
CA ARG A 225 13.40 -0.92 3.11
C ARG A 225 13.96 -1.87 4.16
N GLN A 226 14.09 -3.15 3.84
CA GLN A 226 14.60 -4.16 4.76
C GLN A 226 16.11 -4.05 4.97
N SER A 227 16.88 -3.66 3.95
CA SER A 227 18.35 -3.60 4.01
C SER A 227 18.91 -2.53 4.94
N THR A 228 18.09 -1.59 5.40
CA THR A 228 18.50 -0.53 6.33
C THR A 228 17.38 -0.14 7.28
N ASP A 229 17.72 0.33 8.46
CA ASP A 229 16.79 0.95 9.39
C ASP A 229 16.58 2.45 9.17
N ALA A 230 17.27 3.07 8.20
CA ALA A 230 17.10 4.48 7.82
C ALA A 230 15.63 4.84 7.56
N PHE A 231 14.87 3.95 6.91
CA PHE A 231 13.45 4.19 6.57
C PHE A 231 12.47 3.77 7.68
N ARG A 232 12.97 3.28 8.82
CA ARG A 232 12.17 2.68 9.90
C ARG A 232 12.77 2.97 11.28
N LEU A 233 13.17 4.23 11.48
CA LEU A 233 13.69 4.77 12.73
C LEU A 233 12.64 4.58 13.85
N LYS A 234 13.11 4.50 15.10
CA LYS A 234 12.29 4.02 16.22
C LYS A 234 11.69 5.11 17.09
N SER A 235 12.12 6.36 16.94
CA SER A 235 11.65 7.47 17.76
C SER A 235 11.44 8.73 16.93
N LEU A 236 10.52 9.58 17.38
CA LEU A 236 10.32 10.92 16.82
C LEU A 236 11.59 11.77 16.92
N GLN A 237 12.37 11.61 18.00
CA GLN A 237 13.62 12.35 18.20
C GLN A 237 14.68 11.97 17.16
N ASP A 238 14.90 10.66 16.94
CA ASP A 238 15.82 10.18 15.89
C ASP A 238 15.43 10.71 14.52
N ILE A 239 14.13 10.71 14.21
CA ILE A 239 13.61 11.22 12.94
C ILE A 239 13.96 12.69 12.76
N LYS A 240 13.74 13.52 13.80
CA LYS A 240 14.07 14.96 13.77
C LYS A 240 15.56 15.22 13.58
N GLU A 241 16.42 14.38 14.15
CA GLU A 241 17.88 14.54 14.04
C GLU A 241 18.42 14.08 12.68
N ARG A 242 17.84 13.01 12.13
CA ARG A 242 18.41 12.25 11.00
C ARG A 242 17.77 12.57 9.67
N VAL A 243 16.52 13.04 9.64
CA VAL A 243 15.79 13.29 8.40
C VAL A 243 15.72 14.78 8.11
N ARG A 244 16.17 15.19 6.93
CA ARG A 244 16.24 16.61 6.53
C ARG A 244 15.65 16.84 5.15
N LEU A 245 14.76 17.82 5.05
CA LEU A 245 14.20 18.24 3.77
C LEU A 245 15.26 18.96 2.92
N ILE A 246 15.40 18.57 1.66
CA ILE A 246 16.29 19.20 0.66
C ILE A 246 15.50 20.24 -0.12
N THR A 247 14.30 19.90 -0.58
CA THR A 247 13.41 20.78 -1.35
C THR A 247 12.62 21.72 -0.45
N VAL A 248 13.31 22.70 0.15
CA VAL A 248 12.66 23.69 1.03
C VAL A 248 11.67 24.55 0.21
N PRO A 249 10.38 24.58 0.56
CA PRO A 249 9.38 25.35 -0.18
C PRO A 249 9.72 26.84 -0.25
N GLY A 250 9.55 27.44 -1.43
CA GLY A 250 9.88 28.84 -1.71
C GLY A 250 11.33 29.07 -2.15
N GLN A 251 12.15 28.02 -2.26
CA GLN A 251 13.55 28.12 -2.66
C GLN A 251 13.85 27.30 -3.91
N ASN A 252 14.82 27.75 -4.72
CA ASN A 252 15.42 26.96 -5.81
C ASN A 252 14.43 26.35 -6.82
N GLY A 253 13.31 27.01 -7.09
CA GLY A 253 12.30 26.51 -8.04
C GLY A 253 11.35 25.44 -7.48
N VAL A 254 11.30 25.30 -6.15
CA VAL A 254 10.28 24.53 -5.42
C VAL A 254 9.25 25.52 -4.86
N GLU A 255 8.01 25.41 -5.31
CA GLU A 255 6.92 26.25 -4.81
C GLU A 255 6.48 25.83 -3.40
N LYS A 256 5.64 26.64 -2.73
CA LYS A 256 5.04 26.26 -1.44
C LYS A 256 4.24 24.96 -1.57
N GLU A 257 3.41 24.91 -2.61
CA GLU A 257 2.71 23.71 -3.04
C GLU A 257 3.31 23.25 -4.37
N ASP A 258 3.78 22.01 -4.44
CA ASP A 258 4.39 21.47 -5.66
C ASP A 258 4.08 19.98 -5.78
N VAL A 259 4.58 19.35 -6.84
CA VAL A 259 4.52 17.90 -7.11
C VAL A 259 5.93 17.28 -7.11
N VAL A 260 6.87 17.94 -6.45
CA VAL A 260 8.26 17.46 -6.28
C VAL A 260 8.64 17.48 -4.81
N ILE A 261 9.43 16.50 -4.39
CA ILE A 261 10.02 16.49 -3.03
C ILE A 261 11.37 15.77 -3.03
N GLY A 262 12.31 16.28 -2.25
CA GLY A 262 13.62 15.68 -2.02
C GLY A 262 13.98 15.77 -0.54
N TYR A 263 14.44 14.68 0.07
CA TYR A 263 14.90 14.65 1.45
C TYR A 263 16.04 13.66 1.66
N GLN A 264 16.81 13.88 2.73
CA GLN A 264 17.92 13.05 3.16
C GLN A 264 17.59 12.34 4.47
N ILE A 265 18.12 11.13 4.66
CA ILE A 265 18.16 10.41 5.93
C ILE A 265 19.61 10.02 6.23
N THR A 266 20.11 10.35 7.41
CA THR A 266 21.36 9.78 7.94
C THR A 266 21.04 8.54 8.78
N ALA A 267 21.33 7.36 8.25
CA ALA A 267 21.10 6.08 8.90
C ALA A 267 21.89 5.97 10.22
N PRO A 268 21.44 5.13 11.17
CA PRO A 268 22.18 4.81 12.40
C PRO A 268 23.62 4.37 12.19
N ASN A 269 23.91 3.62 11.13
CA ASN A 269 25.28 3.19 10.77
C ASN A 269 26.13 4.30 10.10
N GLY A 270 25.58 5.50 9.90
CA GLY A 270 26.24 6.63 9.27
C GLY A 270 26.01 6.75 7.76
N ASP A 271 25.51 5.72 7.09
CA ASP A 271 25.19 5.81 5.66
C ASP A 271 24.15 6.91 5.41
N VAL A 272 24.29 7.58 4.28
CA VAL A 272 23.36 8.66 3.91
C VAL A 272 22.49 8.19 2.76
N TYR A 273 21.17 8.20 2.99
CA TYR A 273 20.16 7.95 1.96
C TYR A 273 19.53 9.26 1.53
N ALA A 274 19.15 9.37 0.26
CA ALA A 274 18.32 10.47 -0.21
C ALA A 274 17.21 9.96 -1.12
N VAL A 275 16.03 10.54 -0.98
CA VAL A 275 14.84 10.19 -1.77
C VAL A 275 14.42 11.44 -2.53
N PHE A 276 14.31 11.32 -3.85
CA PHE A 276 13.83 12.38 -4.74
C PHE A 276 12.64 11.87 -5.54
N VAL A 277 11.57 12.66 -5.60
CA VAL A 277 10.35 12.33 -6.33
C VAL A 277 9.97 13.51 -7.19
N ASN A 278 9.88 13.27 -8.50
CA ASN A 278 9.29 14.18 -9.47
C ASN A 278 7.97 13.60 -9.98
N ALA A 279 6.84 14.06 -9.46
CA ALA A 279 5.50 13.70 -9.93
C ALA A 279 4.93 14.70 -10.95
N ASP A 280 5.76 15.65 -11.42
CA ASP A 280 5.43 16.55 -12.52
C ASP A 280 5.46 15.82 -13.87
N GLU A 281 4.76 16.39 -14.86
CA GLU A 281 4.70 15.88 -16.24
C GLU A 281 5.89 16.37 -17.10
N LYS A 282 6.84 17.08 -16.49
CA LYS A 282 8.08 17.55 -17.11
C LYS A 282 9.29 17.21 -16.24
N ALA A 283 10.48 17.29 -16.82
CA ALA A 283 11.71 17.16 -16.05
C ALA A 283 11.83 18.28 -15.01
N ARG A 284 12.30 17.95 -13.81
CA ARG A 284 12.49 18.88 -12.70
C ARG A 284 13.90 18.75 -12.11
N GLU A 285 14.47 19.89 -11.75
CA GLU A 285 15.82 19.99 -11.17
C GLU A 285 15.73 20.17 -9.65
N PHE A 286 16.51 19.38 -8.91
CA PHE A 286 16.67 19.41 -7.47
C PHE A 286 18.03 20.03 -7.17
N ASN A 287 18.02 21.22 -6.55
CA ASN A 287 19.24 21.93 -6.20
C ASN A 287 19.86 21.31 -4.94
N LEU A 288 21.12 20.88 -5.04
CA LEU A 288 21.85 20.28 -3.92
C LEU A 288 22.72 21.31 -3.17
N GLY A 289 23.09 22.41 -3.85
CA GLY A 289 24.03 23.38 -3.34
C GLY A 289 25.32 22.73 -2.82
N THR A 290 25.97 23.39 -1.86
CA THR A 290 27.12 22.83 -1.15
C THR A 290 26.70 21.87 -0.03
N ALA A 291 25.54 22.10 0.59
CA ALA A 291 25.05 21.34 1.74
C ALA A 291 24.76 19.86 1.42
N PHE A 292 24.38 19.56 0.17
CA PHE A 292 24.07 18.19 -0.26
C PHE A 292 24.95 17.70 -1.42
N ALA A 293 26.09 18.35 -1.66
CA ALA A 293 27.00 18.02 -2.76
C ALA A 293 27.55 16.59 -2.68
N HIS A 294 27.66 16.03 -1.47
CA HIS A 294 28.12 14.66 -1.23
C HIS A 294 27.25 13.59 -1.92
N LEU A 295 25.98 13.88 -2.19
CA LEU A 295 25.05 12.95 -2.85
C LEU A 295 25.44 12.65 -4.31
N ARG A 296 26.31 13.46 -4.93
CA ARG A 296 26.82 13.19 -6.29
C ARG A 296 27.63 11.90 -6.40
N ASN A 297 28.22 11.46 -5.28
CA ASN A 297 29.01 10.23 -5.20
C ASN A 297 28.18 9.03 -4.73
N ALA A 298 26.87 9.21 -4.57
CA ALA A 298 25.98 8.13 -4.15
C ALA A 298 25.71 7.17 -5.31
N GLU A 299 25.56 5.90 -4.95
CA GLU A 299 24.96 4.93 -5.86
C GLU A 299 23.43 5.08 -5.89
N VAL A 300 22.84 4.61 -6.98
CA VAL A 300 21.40 4.73 -7.22
C VAL A 300 20.74 3.39 -6.91
N LEU A 301 19.88 3.35 -5.91
CA LEU A 301 19.18 2.15 -5.43
C LEU A 301 17.80 1.97 -6.05
N ALA A 302 17.19 3.06 -6.50
CA ALA A 302 15.95 3.03 -7.28
C ALA A 302 15.99 4.09 -8.38
N ASP A 303 15.45 3.77 -9.55
CA ASP A 303 15.34 4.65 -10.70
C ASP A 303 13.96 4.53 -11.37
N GLU A 304 13.78 5.01 -12.61
CA GLU A 304 12.46 4.92 -13.29
C GLU A 304 12.03 3.47 -13.66
N ASN A 305 12.94 2.49 -13.55
CA ASN A 305 12.72 1.12 -14.02
C ASN A 305 12.72 0.07 -12.91
N GLN A 306 13.59 0.20 -11.91
CA GLN A 306 13.81 -0.81 -10.88
C GLN A 306 14.13 -0.18 -9.52
N ALA A 307 14.04 -0.99 -8.47
CA ALA A 307 14.44 -0.65 -7.12
C ALA A 307 15.11 -1.86 -6.46
N GLY A 308 15.99 -1.64 -5.47
CA GLY A 308 16.61 -2.69 -4.70
C GLY A 308 17.71 -2.18 -3.76
N PRO A 309 18.31 -3.05 -2.94
CA PRO A 309 19.36 -2.65 -2.00
C PRO A 309 20.77 -2.55 -2.63
N VAL A 310 20.90 -2.85 -3.93
CA VAL A 310 22.16 -2.87 -4.67
C VAL A 310 22.18 -1.75 -5.70
N GLY A 311 23.29 -1.04 -5.81
CA GLY A 311 23.49 0.04 -6.78
C GLY A 311 23.23 -0.38 -8.23
N ILE A 312 22.39 0.39 -8.92
CA ILE A 312 22.05 0.22 -10.33
C ILE A 312 23.25 0.67 -11.17
N SER A 313 23.79 -0.23 -11.99
CA SER A 313 25.00 0.02 -12.79
C SER A 313 24.83 1.08 -13.89
N LYS A 314 23.61 1.19 -14.46
CA LYS A 314 23.27 2.17 -15.51
C LYS A 314 21.93 2.84 -15.22
N PRO A 315 21.88 3.75 -14.23
CA PRO A 315 20.65 4.39 -13.79
C PRO A 315 19.95 5.13 -14.94
N LYS A 316 18.62 5.15 -14.90
CA LYS A 316 17.76 5.81 -15.89
C LYS A 316 16.83 6.83 -15.26
N GLY A 317 16.44 7.83 -16.04
CA GLY A 317 15.52 8.87 -15.56
C GLY A 317 16.16 9.95 -14.69
N LEU A 318 17.49 9.99 -14.62
CA LEU A 318 18.24 10.98 -13.85
C LEU A 318 19.45 11.51 -14.62
N GLU A 319 19.82 12.74 -14.32
CA GLU A 319 20.97 13.42 -14.89
C GLU A 319 21.57 14.37 -13.86
N TRP A 320 22.89 14.31 -13.68
CA TRP A 320 23.61 15.25 -12.83
C TRP A 320 23.81 16.57 -13.57
N THR A 321 23.40 17.67 -12.97
CA THR A 321 23.57 19.04 -13.49
C THR A 321 24.57 19.80 -12.65
N ASP A 322 24.92 21.03 -13.04
CA ASP A 322 25.80 21.89 -12.23
C ASP A 322 25.18 22.23 -10.87
N LYS A 323 23.85 22.40 -10.80
CA LYS A 323 23.15 22.74 -9.55
C LYS A 323 22.83 21.53 -8.67
N GLY A 324 22.68 20.35 -9.27
CA GLY A 324 22.33 19.15 -8.51
C GLY A 324 21.90 18.00 -9.39
N LEU A 325 20.64 17.58 -9.24
CA LEU A 325 20.08 16.39 -9.86
C LEU A 325 18.82 16.74 -10.64
N ARG A 326 18.77 16.42 -11.94
CA ARG A 326 17.56 16.53 -12.76
C ARG A 326 16.92 15.15 -12.89
N LEU A 327 15.62 15.07 -12.61
CA LEU A 327 14.83 13.86 -12.85
C LEU A 327 13.90 14.05 -14.05
N ASN A 328 13.72 12.99 -14.83
CA ASN A 328 12.69 12.91 -15.86
C ASN A 328 11.29 13.14 -15.27
N ALA A 329 10.31 13.44 -16.12
CA ALA A 329 8.90 13.46 -15.73
C ALA A 329 8.50 12.13 -15.07
N LEU A 330 7.64 12.19 -14.07
CA LEU A 330 7.08 11.03 -13.37
C LEU A 330 8.14 9.97 -13.00
N THR A 331 9.16 10.42 -12.25
CA THR A 331 10.33 9.62 -11.88
C THR A 331 10.70 9.85 -10.42
N ALA A 332 11.06 8.77 -9.72
CA ALA A 332 11.62 8.83 -8.37
C ALA A 332 12.95 8.09 -8.33
N VAL A 333 13.82 8.55 -7.44
CA VAL A 333 15.17 8.03 -7.25
C VAL A 333 15.45 7.89 -5.76
N VAL A 334 16.09 6.77 -5.39
CA VAL A 334 16.70 6.60 -4.07
C VAL A 334 18.20 6.49 -4.25
N LEU A 335 18.95 7.27 -3.47
CA LEU A 335 20.41 7.30 -3.45
C LEU A 335 20.93 6.74 -2.13
N ARG A 336 22.12 6.14 -2.15
CA ARG A 336 22.90 5.79 -0.96
C ARG A 336 24.36 6.19 -1.11
N LEU A 337 24.88 6.90 -0.12
CA LEU A 337 26.31 7.16 0.06
C LEU A 337 26.78 6.35 1.27
N SER A 338 27.56 5.32 1.03
CA SER A 338 28.09 4.45 2.09
C SER A 338 29.29 5.11 2.78
N GLN A 339 29.25 5.20 4.11
CA GLN A 339 30.35 5.73 4.93
C GLN A 339 31.33 4.62 5.31
N GLY A 340 31.83 3.83 4.34
CA GLY A 340 32.97 2.91 4.50
C GLY A 340 32.94 1.86 5.64
N GLY A 341 31.87 1.75 6.41
CA GLY A 341 31.67 0.74 7.44
C GLY A 341 31.10 -0.52 6.81
N ALA A 342 31.62 -1.68 7.21
CA ALA A 342 31.23 -2.99 6.71
C ALA A 342 29.71 -3.10 6.55
N ILE A 343 29.27 -3.59 5.39
CA ILE A 343 27.93 -4.13 5.21
C ILE A 343 27.79 -5.20 6.28
N VAL A 344 27.06 -4.90 7.36
CA VAL A 344 26.60 -5.95 8.25
C VAL A 344 25.49 -6.62 7.47
N ASP A 345 25.81 -7.75 6.85
CA ASP A 345 24.79 -8.60 6.22
C ASP A 345 23.67 -8.78 7.25
N PRO A 346 22.43 -8.37 6.93
CA PRO A 346 21.33 -8.70 7.81
C PRO A 346 21.28 -10.22 7.88
N ALA A 347 21.24 -10.77 9.10
CA ALA A 347 20.98 -12.18 9.32
C ALA A 347 19.61 -12.51 8.71
N VAL A 348 19.62 -12.93 7.44
CA VAL A 348 18.49 -13.59 6.80
C VAL A 348 18.47 -14.96 7.44
N GLU A 349 17.54 -15.19 8.38
CA GLU A 349 17.08 -16.56 8.62
C GLU A 349 16.54 -17.05 7.28
N GLU A 350 17.31 -17.90 6.60
CA GLU A 350 16.83 -18.68 5.46
C GLU A 350 15.67 -19.54 5.94
N LYS A 351 14.44 -19.06 5.74
CA LYS A 351 13.29 -19.94 5.73
C LYS A 351 13.40 -20.80 4.46
N PRO A 352 13.21 -22.13 4.56
CA PRO A 352 13.35 -23.00 3.42
C PRO A 352 12.43 -22.54 2.29
N GLU A 353 12.98 -22.43 1.07
CA GLU A 353 12.21 -22.25 -0.14
C GLU A 353 11.16 -23.36 -0.23
N PHE A 354 9.92 -22.96 -0.47
CA PHE A 354 8.84 -23.92 -0.75
C PHE A 354 9.09 -24.51 -2.14
N ASP A 355 9.52 -25.76 -2.17
CA ASP A 355 9.83 -26.50 -3.39
C ASP A 355 8.56 -26.81 -4.19
N LEU A 356 8.37 -26.04 -5.26
CA LEU A 356 7.27 -26.19 -6.23
C LEU A 356 7.37 -27.49 -7.05
N SER A 357 8.49 -28.22 -7.02
CA SER A 357 8.61 -29.53 -7.69
C SER A 357 7.78 -30.63 -7.03
N SER A 358 7.31 -30.40 -5.79
CA SER A 358 6.39 -31.29 -5.08
C SER A 358 4.95 -31.28 -5.60
N LEU A 359 4.62 -30.42 -6.59
CA LEU A 359 3.30 -30.32 -7.21
C LEU A 359 3.18 -31.02 -8.58
N GLU A 360 4.25 -31.64 -9.08
CA GLU A 360 4.20 -32.42 -10.32
C GLU A 360 4.12 -33.93 -10.04
N ALA A 361 2.94 -34.38 -9.61
CA ALA A 361 2.51 -35.76 -9.75
C ALA A 361 0.98 -35.81 -9.66
N ASP A 362 0.29 -35.75 -10.80
CA ASP A 362 -0.60 -36.83 -11.28
C ASP A 362 -1.30 -36.41 -12.59
N GLN A 363 -0.57 -36.38 -13.71
CA GLN A 363 -1.16 -36.39 -15.05
C GLN A 363 -1.22 -37.83 -15.56
N SER A 364 -1.98 -38.69 -14.90
CA SER A 364 -2.24 -40.04 -15.41
C SER A 364 -3.59 -40.66 -15.02
N GLN A 365 -4.64 -39.86 -14.78
CA GLN A 365 -6.00 -40.40 -14.60
C GLN A 365 -7.11 -39.55 -15.23
N ALA A 366 -6.86 -38.95 -16.41
CA ALA A 366 -7.88 -38.26 -17.19
C ALA A 366 -8.04 -38.84 -18.60
N GLN A 367 -8.06 -40.17 -18.72
CA GLN A 367 -8.56 -40.86 -19.91
C GLN A 367 -9.23 -42.16 -19.48
N ASN A 368 -10.56 -42.12 -19.27
CA ASN A 368 -11.53 -43.21 -19.47
C ASN A 368 -12.78 -43.01 -18.61
N LEU A 369 -13.64 -42.04 -18.95
CA LEU A 369 -15.03 -42.04 -18.48
C LEU A 369 -15.95 -41.59 -19.61
N ALA A 370 -16.22 -42.51 -20.54
CA ALA A 370 -17.32 -42.40 -21.50
C ALA A 370 -17.87 -43.80 -21.83
N ALA A 371 -18.69 -44.38 -20.96
CA ALA A 371 -19.67 -45.41 -21.33
C ALA A 371 -20.62 -45.79 -20.17
N LYS A 372 -21.85 -45.24 -20.23
CA LYS A 372 -23.17 -45.78 -19.83
C LYS A 372 -23.49 -46.23 -18.38
N PRO A 373 -24.77 -46.11 -17.94
CA PRO A 373 -25.18 -46.14 -16.53
C PRO A 373 -25.84 -47.46 -16.10
N LYS A 374 -25.70 -47.84 -14.82
CA LYS A 374 -26.75 -48.54 -14.03
C LYS A 374 -26.33 -48.79 -12.57
N ALA A 375 -27.34 -48.67 -11.70
CA ALA A 375 -27.54 -49.34 -10.39
C ALA A 375 -26.71 -48.90 -9.16
N GLN A 376 -27.40 -48.10 -8.36
CA GLN A 376 -27.48 -48.00 -6.89
C GLN A 376 -27.06 -49.24 -6.08
N GLU A 377 -26.11 -49.09 -5.15
CA GLU A 377 -26.23 -49.39 -3.70
C GLU A 377 -24.94 -49.08 -2.91
N THR A 378 -25.16 -48.67 -1.66
CA THR A 378 -24.30 -48.36 -0.51
C THR A 378 -22.92 -49.03 -0.41
N VAL A 379 -21.86 -48.21 -0.24
CA VAL A 379 -20.71 -48.51 0.65
C VAL A 379 -20.22 -47.20 1.29
N VAL A 380 -20.20 -47.19 2.62
CA VAL A 380 -19.56 -46.19 3.48
C VAL A 380 -18.10 -46.59 3.65
N GLU A 381 -17.12 -45.75 3.27
CA GLU A 381 -15.86 -45.61 4.01
C GLU A 381 -14.99 -44.45 3.49
N THR A 382 -14.64 -43.56 4.42
CA THR A 382 -13.37 -42.80 4.55
C THR A 382 -12.78 -42.10 3.32
N LEU A 383 -13.16 -40.83 3.15
CA LEU A 383 -12.31 -39.83 2.50
C LEU A 383 -11.82 -38.82 3.55
N SER A 384 -10.52 -38.92 3.84
CA SER A 384 -9.74 -38.05 4.73
C SER A 384 -10.00 -36.56 4.45
N GLN A 385 -10.34 -35.84 5.51
CA GLN A 385 -10.30 -34.39 5.58
C GLN A 385 -8.87 -33.90 5.28
N LYS A 386 -8.66 -33.31 4.10
CA LYS A 386 -7.47 -32.47 3.85
C LYS A 386 -7.65 -31.17 4.64
N VAL A 387 -7.06 -31.13 5.82
CA VAL A 387 -6.93 -29.95 6.66
C VAL A 387 -6.01 -28.94 5.96
N LEU A 388 -6.47 -27.71 5.80
CA LEU A 388 -5.66 -26.58 5.32
C LEU A 388 -4.53 -26.30 6.32
N PRO A 389 -3.31 -25.91 5.88
CA PRO A 389 -2.20 -25.66 6.79
C PRO A 389 -2.50 -24.51 7.75
N ASN A 390 -2.33 -24.79 9.04
CA ASN A 390 -2.53 -23.86 10.14
C ASN A 390 -1.38 -22.83 10.15
N THR A 391 -1.67 -21.54 9.87
CA THR A 391 -0.66 -20.47 9.82
C THR A 391 -0.52 -19.70 11.14
N GLY A 392 -0.89 -20.30 12.27
CA GLY A 392 -0.69 -19.74 13.61
C GLY A 392 0.48 -20.39 14.34
N THR A 393 1.47 -19.60 14.79
CA THR A 393 2.49 -20.06 15.74
C THR A 393 1.88 -20.16 17.14
N GLU A 394 1.53 -21.37 17.59
CA GLU A 394 1.27 -21.63 19.01
C GLU A 394 2.60 -21.77 19.76
N LYS A 395 2.95 -20.78 20.59
CA LYS A 395 3.87 -21.00 21.71
C LYS A 395 3.03 -21.45 22.91
N GLN A 396 3.02 -22.74 23.20
CA GLN A 396 2.49 -23.26 24.45
C GLN A 396 3.38 -22.79 25.62
N SER A 397 2.84 -21.92 26.47
CA SER A 397 3.36 -21.67 27.82
C SER A 397 2.51 -22.49 28.79
N THR A 398 3.13 -23.47 29.44
CA THR A 398 2.52 -24.40 30.41
C THR A 398 2.26 -23.74 31.76
N LEU A 399 1.47 -22.65 31.80
CA LEU A 399 1.12 -21.99 33.07
C LEU A 399 -0.28 -21.36 33.15
N VAL A 400 -1.25 -21.79 32.33
CA VAL A 400 -2.65 -21.30 32.43
C VAL A 400 -3.69 -22.41 32.71
N LEU A 401 -3.25 -23.65 32.97
CA LEU A 401 -4.14 -24.78 33.29
C LEU A 401 -4.48 -24.89 34.80
N ALA A 402 -4.84 -23.77 35.42
CA ALA A 402 -5.41 -23.73 36.76
C ALA A 402 -6.36 -22.53 36.89
N GLY A 403 -7.50 -22.58 36.21
CA GLY A 403 -8.45 -21.45 36.27
C GLY A 403 -9.76 -21.63 35.52
N ILE A 404 -10.20 -22.85 35.20
CA ILE A 404 -11.57 -23.09 34.70
C ILE A 404 -12.04 -24.42 35.30
N GLY A 405 -12.59 -24.34 36.50
CA GLY A 405 -13.02 -25.51 37.27
C GLY A 405 -13.81 -25.10 38.50
N LEU A 406 -14.72 -24.14 38.38
CA LEU A 406 -15.73 -23.80 39.39
C LEU A 406 -16.71 -22.81 38.76
N LEU A 407 -17.82 -23.33 38.23
CA LEU A 407 -19.17 -22.69 38.19
C LEU A 407 -20.10 -23.50 37.28
N THR A 408 -20.34 -24.76 37.64
CA THR A 408 -21.49 -25.54 37.13
C THR A 408 -22.09 -26.38 38.24
N PHE A 409 -22.42 -25.77 39.39
CA PHE A 409 -23.43 -26.29 40.31
C PHE A 409 -24.04 -25.12 41.07
N LEU A 410 -25.37 -25.18 41.28
CA LEU A 410 -26.31 -24.13 41.73
C LEU A 410 -26.88 -23.31 40.55
N GLY A 411 -28.11 -23.50 40.10
CA GLY A 411 -29.22 -24.30 40.58
C GLY A 411 -30.47 -23.84 39.84
N LEU A 412 -31.10 -24.75 39.11
CA LEU A 412 -32.50 -24.59 38.72
C LEU A 412 -33.36 -24.47 39.99
N GLY A 413 -34.24 -23.48 40.04
CA GLY A 413 -35.34 -23.49 40.99
C GLY A 413 -35.90 -22.11 41.28
N SER A 414 -36.84 -21.64 40.45
CA SER A 414 -38.16 -21.15 40.91
C SER A 414 -38.97 -20.56 39.76
N PHE A 415 -40.02 -21.31 39.41
CA PHE A 415 -41.21 -20.85 38.71
C PHE A 415 -42.13 -20.10 39.69
N LEU A 416 -42.92 -19.14 39.16
CA LEU A 416 -44.26 -18.65 39.58
C LEU A 416 -44.41 -17.22 40.14
N LYS A 417 -45.30 -16.49 39.43
CA LYS A 417 -46.18 -15.36 39.81
C LYS A 417 -45.47 -14.01 40.10
N LYS A 418 -45.96 -12.87 39.60
CA LYS A 418 -47.36 -12.43 39.52
C LYS A 418 -47.49 -11.24 38.54
N LYS A 419 -48.60 -11.21 37.78
CA LYS A 419 -49.19 -9.99 37.18
C LYS A 419 -49.52 -8.99 38.29
N GLU A 420 -49.33 -7.71 38.04
CA GLU A 420 -50.24 -6.65 38.49
C GLU A 420 -50.16 -5.46 37.54
N GLU A 421 -51.34 -4.99 37.12
CA GLU A 421 -51.61 -3.82 36.28
C GLU A 421 -51.50 -2.53 37.11
N LYS A 422 -50.96 -1.47 36.51
CA LYS A 422 -51.66 -0.19 36.32
C LYS A 422 -50.89 0.72 35.37
#